data_AF-A0A9E0WR12-F1
#
_entry.id   AF-A0A9E0WR12-F1
#
_cell.length_a   1.000
_cell.length_b   1.000
_cell.length_c   1.000
_cell.angle_alpha   90.00
_cell.angle_beta   90.00
_cell.angle_gamma   90.00
#
_symmetry.space_group_name_H-M   'P 1'
#
loop_
_entity.id
_entity.type
_entity.pdbx_description
1 polymer ?
#
loop_
_entity_poly.entity_id
_entity_poly.type
_entity_poly.pdbx_seq_one_letter_code
_entity_poly.pdbx_strand_id
1 'polypeptide(L)'
;MSRQKQIVIKKYQNRRLYNTATSSYITLDELANLIKRGDDVVVFDAKTNEDLTRLTLTQIILEHESHGYNMLPIEFLRQIVRLYDDSMSNSFRAYLIYMLEIYTKNQDSIRKFTNSFEGNMPPFTDNLMERMSELQQQNQEFFQNWWQAWTGPSKQDKK
;
A
#
# COMPACT_ATOMS: atom_id res chain seq x y z
N MET A 1 -2.80 14.46 -19.88
CA MET A 1 -2.37 13.95 -18.56
C MET A 1 -1.09 14.65 -18.18
N SER A 2 -1.13 15.56 -17.21
CA SER A 2 0.08 16.20 -16.69
C SER A 2 0.91 15.14 -15.98
N ARG A 3 2.17 14.93 -16.39
CA ARG A 3 3.11 14.09 -15.65
C ARG A 3 3.20 14.67 -14.23
N GLN A 4 2.76 13.94 -13.21
CA GLN A 4 3.12 14.27 -11.84
C GLN A 4 4.65 14.34 -11.79
N LYS A 5 5.18 15.49 -11.38
CA LYS A 5 6.62 15.73 -11.33
C LYS A 5 7.17 14.91 -10.17
N GLN A 6 7.80 13.77 -10.48
CA GLN A 6 8.48 12.93 -9.50
C GLN A 6 9.48 13.77 -8.69
N ILE A 7 9.39 13.68 -7.36
CA ILE A 7 10.28 14.39 -6.43
C ILE A 7 11.53 13.53 -6.24
N VAL A 8 12.69 14.11 -6.54
CA VAL A 8 13.97 13.44 -6.33
C VAL A 8 14.60 13.92 -5.02
N ILE A 9 14.90 12.97 -4.13
CA ILE A 9 15.60 13.18 -2.88
C ILE A 9 17.01 12.61 -2.99
N LYS A 10 18.02 13.40 -2.61
CA LYS A 10 19.41 12.93 -2.47
C LYS A 10 19.72 12.66 -1.01
N LYS A 11 20.07 11.42 -0.68
CA LYS A 11 20.49 11.00 0.67
C LYS A 11 21.99 11.11 0.82
N TYR A 12 22.43 11.82 1.87
CA TYR A 12 23.82 11.96 2.24
C TYR A 12 24.14 11.07 3.45
N GLN A 13 25.40 10.67 3.57
CA GLN A 13 25.90 9.73 4.59
C GLN A 13 25.65 10.20 6.05
N ASN A 14 25.47 11.50 6.28
CA ASN A 14 25.15 12.07 7.60
C ASN A 14 23.64 12.14 7.88
N ARG A 15 22.85 11.20 7.34
CA ARG A 15 21.37 11.13 7.43
C ARG A 15 20.61 12.32 6.80
N ARG A 16 21.29 13.28 6.17
CA ARG A 16 20.62 14.42 5.52
C ARG A 16 19.93 13.99 4.23
N LEU A 17 18.70 14.48 4.04
CA LEU A 17 17.92 14.30 2.83
C LEU A 17 17.78 15.65 2.14
N TYR A 18 18.16 15.74 0.86
CA TYR A 18 18.06 16.97 0.08
C TYR A 18 16.97 16.82 -0.98
N ASN A 19 15.95 17.66 -0.89
CA ASN A 19 14.88 17.72 -1.87
C ASN A 19 15.29 18.62 -3.03
N THR A 20 15.44 18.02 -4.21
CA THR A 20 15.83 18.74 -5.43
C THR A 20 14.74 19.63 -6.02
N ALA A 21 13.47 19.37 -5.70
CA ALA A 21 12.35 20.17 -6.18
C ALA A 21 12.24 21.51 -5.44
N THR A 22 12.47 21.51 -4.12
CA THR A 22 12.46 22.71 -3.27
C THR A 22 13.86 23.29 -3.02
N SER A 23 14.91 22.58 -3.43
CA SER A 23 16.31 22.92 -3.17
C SER A 23 16.62 23.13 -1.68
N SER A 24 16.08 22.26 -0.82
CA SER A 24 16.21 22.37 0.63
C SER A 24 16.50 21.02 1.28
N TYR A 25 17.12 21.05 2.46
CA TYR A 25 17.21 19.86 3.31
C TYR A 25 15.88 19.60 3.99
N ILE A 26 15.52 18.33 4.10
CA ILE A 26 14.33 17.85 4.78
C ILE A 26 14.68 16.73 5.76
N THR A 27 13.81 16.51 6.73
CA THR A 27 13.83 15.40 7.67
C THR A 27 13.17 14.15 7.07
N LEU A 28 13.32 13.01 7.74
CA LEU A 28 12.62 11.78 7.34
C LEU A 28 11.09 11.92 7.51
N ASP A 29 10.65 12.65 8.53
CA ASP A 29 9.22 12.93 8.77
C ASP A 29 8.61 13.81 7.68
N GLU A 30 9.32 14.85 7.24
CA GLU A 30 8.89 15.68 6.12
C GLU A 30 8.83 14.87 4.82
N LEU A 31 9.79 13.97 4.60
CA LEU A 31 9.74 13.02 3.49
C LEU A 31 8.51 12.10 3.59
N ALA A 32 8.23 11.55 4.77
CA ALA A 32 7.03 10.75 5.00
C ALA A 32 5.75 11.55 4.70
N ASN A 33 5.73 12.85 5.03
CA ASN A 33 4.61 13.73 4.74
C ASN A 33 4.43 14.01 3.24
N LEU A 34 5.50 14.12 2.45
CA LEU A 34 5.40 14.18 0.98
C LEU A 34 4.64 12.94 0.46
N ILE A 35 5.07 11.75 0.88
CA ILE A 35 4.48 10.47 0.45
C ILE A 35 3.02 10.36 0.89
N LYS A 36 2.68 10.76 2.13
CA LYS A 36 1.30 10.77 2.64
C LYS A 36 0.36 11.66 1.81
N ARG A 37 0.88 12.70 1.15
CA ARG A 37 0.09 13.56 0.24
C ARG A 37 -0.11 12.95 -1.15
N GLY A 38 0.49 11.79 -1.42
CA GLY A 38 0.46 11.13 -2.73
C GLY A 38 1.52 11.66 -3.71
N ASP A 39 2.55 12.35 -3.22
CA ASP A 39 3.69 12.73 -4.05
C ASP A 39 4.51 11.48 -4.42
N ASP A 40 4.84 11.31 -5.70
CA ASP A 40 5.77 10.25 -6.16
C ASP A 40 7.21 10.66 -5.82
N VAL A 41 7.88 9.88 -4.98
CA VAL A 41 9.20 10.21 -4.45
C VAL A 41 10.19 9.09 -4.73
N VAL A 42 11.36 9.45 -5.25
CA VAL A 42 12.51 8.57 -5.39
C VAL A 42 13.69 9.11 -4.59
N VAL A 43 14.46 8.19 -4.01
CA VAL A 43 15.59 8.52 -3.14
C VAL A 43 16.86 7.90 -3.71
N PHE A 44 17.87 8.72 -3.99
CA PHE A 44 19.17 8.26 -4.46
C PHE A 44 20.28 8.59 -3.46
N ASP A 45 21.28 7.72 -3.33
CA ASP A 45 22.53 8.10 -2.64
C ASP A 45 23.22 9.24 -3.40
N ALA A 46 23.60 10.29 -2.69
CA ALA A 46 24.17 11.49 -3.29
C ALA A 46 25.58 11.28 -3.88
N LYS A 47 26.31 10.23 -3.46
CA LYS A 47 27.65 9.90 -3.92
C LYS A 47 27.63 8.82 -5.00
N THR A 48 26.90 7.73 -4.76
CA THR A 48 26.91 6.55 -5.63
C THR A 48 25.79 6.56 -6.67
N ASN A 49 24.78 7.41 -6.49
CA ASN A 49 23.55 7.43 -7.29
C ASN A 49 22.77 6.10 -7.26
N GLU A 50 22.99 5.28 -6.23
CA GLU A 50 22.22 4.06 -5.98
C GLU A 50 20.78 4.41 -5.58
N ASP A 51 19.81 3.63 -6.06
CA ASP A 51 18.41 3.76 -5.67
C ASP A 51 18.20 3.24 -4.25
N LEU A 52 17.98 4.16 -3.33
CA LEU A 52 17.72 3.91 -1.92
C LEU A 52 16.23 4.05 -1.56
N THR A 53 15.33 4.12 -2.55
CA THR A 53 13.90 4.36 -2.33
C THR A 53 13.30 3.28 -1.43
N ARG A 54 13.51 2.00 -1.76
CA ARG A 54 13.03 0.87 -0.95
C ARG A 54 13.54 0.94 0.48
N LEU A 55 14.85 1.12 0.64
CA LEU A 55 15.50 1.18 1.96
C LEU A 55 14.95 2.35 2.80
N THR A 56 14.76 3.50 2.19
CA THR A 56 14.27 4.71 2.87
C THR A 56 12.80 4.59 3.25
N LEU A 57 11.95 3.98 2.41
CA LEU A 57 10.56 3.69 2.76
C LEU A 57 10.46 2.70 3.93
N THR A 58 11.28 1.64 3.93
CA THR A 58 11.36 0.72 5.08
C THR A 58 11.78 1.45 6.36
N GLN A 59 12.76 2.37 6.27
CA GLN A 59 13.18 3.18 7.41
C GLN A 59 12.03 4.04 7.96
N ILE A 60 11.24 4.68 7.09
CA ILE A 60 10.05 5.46 7.50
C ILE A 60 9.05 4.59 8.26
N ILE A 61 8.77 3.39 7.75
CA ILE A 61 7.82 2.46 8.39
C ILE A 61 8.31 2.06 9.79
N LEU A 62 9.59 1.70 9.92
CA LEU A 62 10.18 1.30 11.20
C LEU A 62 10.18 2.44 12.23
N GLU A 63 10.48 3.66 11.79
CA GLU A 63 10.46 4.84 12.65
C GLU A 63 9.04 5.16 13.10
N HIS A 64 8.04 5.06 12.22
CA HIS A 64 6.64 5.21 12.62
C HIS A 64 6.18 4.14 13.63
N GLU A 65 6.58 2.88 13.45
CA GLU A 65 6.18 1.80 14.36
C GLU A 65 6.83 1.96 15.76
N SER A 66 8.09 2.40 15.82
CA SER A 66 8.81 2.60 17.09
C SER A 66 8.23 3.73 17.95
N HIS A 67 7.53 4.69 17.34
CA HIS A 67 6.81 5.77 18.04
C HIS A 67 5.43 5.34 18.56
N GLY A 68 5.08 4.05 18.47
CA GLY A 68 3.90 3.47 19.16
C GLY A 68 2.59 3.56 18.38
N TYR A 69 2.63 3.89 17.09
CA TYR A 69 1.44 3.82 16.22
C TYR A 69 0.91 2.38 16.10
N ASN A 70 1.78 1.36 16.26
CA ASN A 70 1.48 -0.08 16.25
C ASN A 70 0.49 -0.48 15.14
N MET A 71 0.71 0.03 13.93
CA MET A 71 -0.22 -0.16 12.82
C MET A 71 -0.07 -1.55 12.21
N LEU A 72 1.10 -2.18 12.37
CA LEU A 72 1.42 -3.46 11.74
C LEU A 72 1.22 -4.62 12.74
N PRO A 73 0.23 -5.51 12.52
CA PRO A 73 0.04 -6.65 13.40
C PRO A 73 1.27 -7.58 13.41
N ILE A 74 1.61 -8.12 14.59
CA ILE A 74 2.75 -9.05 14.74
C ILE A 74 2.66 -10.23 13.76
N GLU A 75 1.45 -10.78 13.56
CA GLU A 75 1.24 -11.87 12.61
C GLU A 75 1.59 -11.47 11.18
N PHE A 76 1.27 -10.24 10.77
CA PHE A 76 1.63 -9.73 9.45
C PHE A 76 3.14 -9.63 9.27
N LEU A 77 3.85 -9.07 10.26
CA LEU A 77 5.32 -8.99 10.26
C LEU A 77 5.95 -10.39 10.17
N ARG A 78 5.42 -11.37 10.92
CA ARG A 78 5.89 -12.75 10.89
C ARG A 78 5.70 -13.40 9.51
N GLN A 79 4.57 -13.15 8.85
CA GLN A 79 4.35 -13.64 7.49
C GLN A 79 5.30 -12.99 6.48
N ILE A 80 5.54 -11.68 6.58
CA ILE A 80 6.54 -11.01 5.74
C ILE A 80 7.89 -11.71 5.87
N VAL A 81 8.38 -11.96 7.09
CA VAL A 81 9.68 -12.60 7.32
C VAL A 81 9.73 -14.02 6.73
N ARG A 82 8.71 -14.84 6.92
CA ARG A 82 8.65 -16.21 6.35
C ARG A 82 8.71 -16.22 4.83
N LEU A 83 8.07 -15.25 4.20
CA LEU A 83 8.00 -15.12 2.74
C LEU A 83 9.29 -14.55 2.13
N TYR A 84 10.27 -14.13 2.92
CA TYR A 84 11.60 -13.79 2.41
C TYR A 84 12.48 -15.03 2.20
N ASP A 85 12.23 -16.13 2.93
CA ASP A 85 12.98 -17.39 2.80
C ASP A 85 12.43 -18.28 1.68
N ASP A 86 11.11 -18.35 1.52
CA ASP A 86 10.49 -18.94 0.34
C ASP A 86 10.47 -17.89 -0.76
N SER A 87 11.00 -18.18 -1.95
CA SER A 87 11.04 -17.21 -3.06
C SER A 87 9.68 -16.52 -3.20
N MET A 88 9.58 -15.26 -2.74
CA MET A 88 8.29 -14.59 -2.60
C MET A 88 7.60 -14.64 -3.96
N SER A 89 6.56 -15.46 -4.09
CA SER A 89 5.92 -15.68 -5.38
C SER A 89 5.39 -14.35 -5.89
N ASN A 90 5.62 -14.02 -7.17
CA ASN A 90 5.13 -12.80 -7.79
C ASN A 90 3.63 -12.58 -7.52
N SER A 91 2.87 -13.68 -7.39
CA SER A 91 1.45 -13.71 -7.07
C SER A 91 1.11 -13.11 -5.70
N PHE A 92 1.93 -13.37 -4.68
CA PHE A 92 1.70 -12.85 -3.33
C PHE A 92 1.92 -11.33 -3.28
N ARG A 93 2.94 -10.82 -3.98
CA ARG A 93 3.18 -9.37 -4.09
C ARG A 93 2.01 -8.64 -4.74
N ALA A 94 1.47 -9.20 -5.83
CA ALA A 94 0.29 -8.64 -6.49
C ALA A 94 -0.95 -8.65 -5.58
N TYR A 95 -1.15 -9.73 -4.83
CA TYR A 95 -2.26 -9.84 -3.88
C TYR A 95 -2.17 -8.79 -2.74
N LEU A 96 -0.98 -8.56 -2.17
CA LEU A 96 -0.81 -7.52 -1.14
C LEU A 96 -1.15 -6.11 -1.66
N ILE A 97 -0.72 -5.78 -2.87
CA ILE A 97 -1.03 -4.48 -3.50
C ILE A 97 -2.54 -4.33 -3.67
N TYR A 98 -3.20 -5.37 -4.18
CA TYR A 98 -4.66 -5.38 -4.36
C TYR A 98 -5.41 -5.19 -3.03
N MET A 99 -5.04 -5.92 -1.97
CA MET A 99 -5.68 -5.81 -0.66
C MET A 99 -5.55 -4.40 -0.06
N LEU A 100 -4.37 -3.76 -0.22
CA LEU A 100 -4.16 -2.38 0.20
C LEU A 100 -4.99 -1.38 -0.62
N GLU A 101 -5.14 -1.62 -1.92
CA GLU A 101 -5.95 -0.80 -2.81
C GLU A 101 -7.45 -0.86 -2.43
N ILE A 102 -7.97 -2.07 -2.18
CA ILE A 102 -9.35 -2.28 -1.72
C ILE A 102 -9.57 -1.61 -0.36
N TYR A 103 -8.65 -1.75 0.59
CA TYR A 103 -8.74 -1.09 1.90
C TYR A 103 -8.82 0.44 1.76
N THR A 104 -7.96 1.03 0.92
CA THR A 104 -7.93 2.48 0.69
C THR A 104 -9.21 2.97 0.00
N LYS A 105 -9.69 2.25 -1.02
CA LYS A 105 -10.96 2.55 -1.72
C LYS A 105 -12.18 2.43 -0.80
N ASN A 106 -12.19 1.44 0.08
CA ASN A 106 -13.27 1.25 1.05
C ASN A 106 -13.28 2.35 2.11
N GLN A 107 -12.12 2.81 2.60
CA GLN A 107 -12.03 3.98 3.51
C GLN A 107 -12.58 5.25 2.87
N ASP A 108 -12.22 5.54 1.62
CA ASP A 108 -12.77 6.70 0.90
C ASP A 108 -14.28 6.58 0.67
N SER A 109 -14.77 5.37 0.40
CA SER A 109 -16.19 5.10 0.19
C SER A 109 -16.98 5.22 1.49
N ILE A 110 -16.42 4.75 2.61
CA ILE A 110 -16.98 4.90 3.96
C ILE A 110 -16.96 6.37 4.38
N ARG A 111 -15.87 7.12 4.14
CA ARG A 111 -15.78 8.56 4.45
C ARG A 111 -16.75 9.39 3.62
N LYS A 112 -16.86 9.12 2.32
CA LYS A 112 -17.85 9.77 1.45
C LYS A 112 -19.27 9.41 1.91
N PHE A 113 -19.51 8.18 2.31
CA PHE A 113 -20.77 7.75 2.91
C PHE A 113 -21.05 8.52 4.21
N THR A 114 -20.16 8.52 5.20
CA THR A 114 -20.39 9.26 6.47
C THR A 114 -20.60 10.76 6.25
N ASN A 115 -19.85 11.39 5.34
CA ASN A 115 -20.00 12.81 5.03
C ASN A 115 -21.26 13.13 4.21
N SER A 116 -21.78 12.15 3.45
CA SER A 116 -23.08 12.28 2.76
C SER A 116 -24.26 12.04 3.71
N PHE A 117 -23.99 11.59 4.94
CA PHE A 117 -24.97 11.17 5.96
C PHE A 117 -25.08 12.15 7.14
N GLU A 118 -24.45 13.32 7.07
CA GLU A 118 -24.44 14.35 8.14
C GLU A 118 -25.79 15.12 8.29
N GLY A 119 -26.89 14.60 7.72
CA GLY A 119 -28.20 15.26 7.78
C GLY A 119 -29.44 14.36 7.93
N ASN A 120 -29.32 13.04 7.85
CA ASN A 120 -30.46 12.13 8.07
C ASN A 120 -29.99 10.68 8.20
N MET A 121 -30.13 10.07 9.37
CA MET A 121 -29.91 8.63 9.58
C MET A 121 -31.24 7.88 9.52
N PRO A 122 -31.46 6.95 8.58
CA PRO A 122 -32.38 5.84 8.76
C PRO A 122 -31.68 4.68 9.51
N PRO A 123 -32.44 3.80 10.18
CA PRO A 123 -31.92 2.84 11.14
C PRO A 123 -31.02 1.79 10.47
N PHE A 124 -30.05 1.35 11.24
CA PHE A 124 -28.88 0.53 10.92
C PHE A 124 -29.14 -0.87 10.28
N THR A 125 -30.34 -1.22 9.80
CA THR A 125 -30.73 -2.65 9.77
C THR A 125 -30.98 -3.37 8.44
N ASP A 126 -31.18 -2.76 7.26
CA ASP A 126 -31.55 -3.60 6.09
C ASP A 126 -30.46 -3.74 5.00
N ASN A 127 -29.69 -2.68 4.70
CA ASN A 127 -28.75 -2.71 3.56
C ASN A 127 -27.29 -3.01 3.94
N LEU A 128 -26.95 -3.09 5.22
CA LEU A 128 -25.57 -3.38 5.66
C LEU A 128 -25.21 -4.85 5.42
N MET A 129 -26.13 -5.77 5.73
CA MET A 129 -25.89 -7.20 5.58
C MET A 129 -25.85 -7.61 4.11
N GLU A 130 -26.73 -7.05 3.28
CA GLU A 130 -26.73 -7.23 1.82
C GLU A 130 -25.43 -6.71 1.20
N ARG A 131 -25.01 -5.48 1.51
CA ARG A 131 -23.73 -4.93 1.01
C ARG A 131 -22.50 -5.69 1.53
N MET A 132 -22.53 -6.20 2.76
CA MET A 132 -21.46 -7.06 3.29
C MET A 132 -21.40 -8.37 2.53
N SER A 133 -22.56 -8.96 2.20
CA SER A 133 -22.64 -10.18 1.40
C SER A 133 -22.19 -9.97 -0.05
N GLU A 134 -22.50 -8.82 -0.65
CA GLU A 134 -22.02 -8.43 -1.99
C GLU A 134 -20.50 -8.24 -2.02
N LEU A 135 -19.92 -7.56 -1.02
CA LEU A 135 -18.46 -7.42 -0.89
C LEU A 135 -17.79 -8.77 -0.68
N GLN A 136 -18.44 -9.68 0.05
CA GLN A 136 -17.94 -11.02 0.29
C GLN A 136 -17.98 -11.86 -1.00
N GLN A 137 -19.06 -11.76 -1.78
CA GLN A 137 -19.18 -12.39 -3.10
C GLN A 137 -18.17 -11.83 -4.09
N GLN A 138 -18.02 -10.51 -4.19
CA GLN A 138 -17.02 -9.90 -5.08
C GLN A 138 -15.59 -10.32 -4.71
N ASN A 139 -15.25 -10.38 -3.42
CA ASN A 139 -13.96 -10.88 -2.97
C ASN A 139 -13.78 -12.37 -3.32
N GLN A 140 -14.83 -13.19 -3.20
CA GLN A 140 -14.78 -14.61 -3.57
C GLN A 140 -14.67 -14.82 -5.08
N GLU A 141 -15.45 -14.11 -5.89
CA GLU A 141 -15.41 -14.18 -7.36
C GLU A 141 -14.06 -13.71 -7.89
N PHE A 142 -13.52 -12.62 -7.33
CA PHE A 142 -12.17 -12.18 -7.64
C PHE A 142 -11.15 -13.28 -7.29
N PHE A 143 -11.22 -13.85 -6.10
CA PHE A 143 -10.29 -14.91 -5.67
C PHE A 143 -10.40 -16.16 -6.55
N GLN A 144 -11.62 -16.55 -6.94
CA GLN A 144 -11.88 -17.67 -7.86
C GLN A 144 -11.32 -17.38 -9.25
N ASN A 145 -11.60 -16.21 -9.81
CA ASN A 145 -11.10 -15.81 -11.13
C ASN A 145 -9.57 -15.66 -11.14
N TRP A 146 -9.00 -15.10 -10.07
CA TRP A 146 -7.56 -15.01 -9.86
C TRP A 146 -6.91 -16.39 -9.72
N TRP A 147 -7.54 -17.31 -8.97
CA TRP A 147 -7.08 -18.69 -8.80
C TRP A 147 -7.09 -19.46 -10.12
N GLN A 148 -8.19 -19.40 -10.87
CA GLN A 148 -8.34 -20.05 -12.19
C GLN A 148 -7.36 -19.48 -13.23
N ALA A 149 -7.15 -18.16 -13.24
CA ALA A 149 -6.19 -17.51 -14.13
C ALA A 149 -4.74 -17.90 -13.80
N TRP A 150 -4.45 -18.25 -12.54
CA TRP A 150 -3.11 -18.59 -12.07
C TRP A 150 -2.79 -20.09 -12.13
N THR A 151 -3.75 -20.99 -11.87
CA THR A 151 -3.53 -22.44 -11.97
C THR A 151 -3.62 -22.97 -13.40
N GLY A 152 -4.15 -22.17 -14.33
CA GLY A 152 -4.43 -22.57 -15.71
C GLY A 152 -5.48 -23.70 -15.79
N PRO A 153 -6.09 -23.93 -16.97
CA PRO A 153 -6.97 -25.08 -17.13
C PRO A 153 -6.13 -26.36 -16.97
N SER A 154 -6.57 -27.25 -16.06
CA SER A 154 -6.02 -28.59 -15.93
C SER A 154 -6.07 -29.28 -17.29
N LYS A 155 -4.91 -29.59 -17.88
CA LYS A 155 -4.81 -30.49 -19.02
C LYS A 155 -5.17 -31.91 -18.56
N GLN A 156 -6.46 -32.18 -18.39
CA GLN A 156 -7.03 -33.51 -18.54
C GLN A 156 -8.08 -33.38 -19.63
N ASP A 157 -7.69 -33.84 -20.82
CA ASP A 157 -8.54 -34.43 -21.87
C ASP A 157 -7.93 -34.14 -23.25
N LYS A 158 -6.93 -34.96 -23.58
CA LYS A 158 -6.74 -35.45 -24.95
C LYS A 158 -6.42 -36.94 -24.86
N LYS A 159 -7.48 -37.74 -24.87
CA LYS A 159 -7.45 -39.08 -25.45
C LYS A 159 -7.81 -38.97 -26.92
#